data_AF-A0A1M5KCD6-F1
#
_entry.id   AF-A0A1M5KCD6-F1
#
_cell.length_a   1.000
_cell.length_b   1.000
_cell.length_c   1.000
_cell.angle_alpha   90.00
_cell.angle_beta   90.00
_cell.angle_gamma   90.00
#
_symmetry.space_group_name_H-M   'P 1'
#
loop_
_entity.id
_entity.type
_entity.pdbx_description
1 polymer ?
#
loop_
_entity_poly.entity_id
_entity_poly.type
_entity_poly.pdbx_seq_one_letter_code
_entity_poly.pdbx_strand_id
1 'polypeptide(L)'
;MSKNYIDLLPGPHIKGEPFWCLMEYRNHKLTGDLYSKQGLYLFLEENDANNFKYNMPQNSQDRWVVRGIDKKLLNFILKQHNNNGNILPPLCISYPVPKGISKVSLLKVTPEQIRYYIKHNRFEDINIQQSFENAKNIIKNAKKVLRIEPFLTYMENMYKKFPLVYEQMPELIDKYRKCLLKDIDNIDKEDYQLLKDPKGQCYTRTINLQQCSYEISWSVSKAKDIIKKYNIKEREFKVDKLISLVDRSNIVESHLDTVVNSEEPIIIAFCPIFQPDLVIIDGNHRVSAKFNSGKDKINAYFLKPNEHMQAMMYNYDRNLYKVHNNINEIIRYMSLQKDFDRLHMYDI
;
A
#
# COMPACT_ATOMS: atom_id res chain seq x y z
N MET A 1 16.45 42.37 -9.25
CA MET A 1 16.73 41.63 -7.99
C MET A 1 16.88 40.15 -8.33
N SER A 2 18.10 39.61 -8.25
CA SER A 2 18.31 38.16 -8.37
C SER A 2 17.67 37.50 -7.15
N LYS A 3 16.58 36.74 -7.34
CA LYS A 3 16.09 35.86 -6.28
C LYS A 3 17.24 34.94 -5.88
N ASN A 4 17.58 34.94 -4.60
CA ASN A 4 18.64 34.08 -4.10
C ASN A 4 18.14 32.64 -4.25
N TYR A 5 18.85 31.81 -5.02
CA TYR A 5 18.44 30.43 -5.32
C TYR A 5 18.21 29.60 -4.04
N ILE A 6 18.85 30.00 -2.94
CA ILE A 6 18.69 29.43 -1.60
C ILE A 6 17.22 29.43 -1.15
N ASP A 7 16.43 30.45 -1.53
CA ASP A 7 15.01 30.55 -1.16
C ASP A 7 14.12 29.56 -1.93
N LEU A 8 14.66 28.92 -2.98
CA LEU A 8 13.99 27.87 -3.75
C LEU A 8 14.35 26.47 -3.28
N LEU A 9 15.32 26.34 -2.36
CA LEU A 9 15.72 25.03 -1.86
C LEU A 9 14.61 24.44 -0.98
N PRO A 10 14.27 23.15 -1.19
CA PRO A 10 13.14 22.55 -0.53
C PRO A 10 13.46 22.32 0.94
N GLY A 11 12.55 22.76 1.80
CA GLY A 11 12.56 22.38 3.20
C GLY A 11 12.32 20.87 3.37
N PRO A 12 12.59 20.31 4.57
CA PRO A 12 12.37 18.89 4.85
C PRO A 12 10.88 18.47 4.77
N HIS A 13 9.96 19.43 4.80
CA HIS A 13 8.52 19.21 4.73
C HIS A 13 7.96 19.14 3.30
N ILE A 14 8.75 19.44 2.28
CA ILE A 14 8.28 19.37 0.89
C ILE A 14 8.23 17.90 0.45
N LYS A 15 7.02 17.43 0.12
CA LYS A 15 6.79 16.12 -0.50
C LYS A 15 7.30 16.12 -1.93
N GLY A 16 7.99 15.06 -2.34
CA GLY A 16 8.44 14.87 -3.72
C GLY A 16 7.26 14.66 -4.65
N GLU A 17 6.94 15.67 -5.46
CA GLU A 17 5.95 15.59 -6.54
C GLU A 17 6.56 16.23 -7.80
N PRO A 18 7.35 15.48 -8.60
CA PRO A 18 7.26 14.03 -8.80
C PRO A 18 8.45 13.19 -8.33
N PHE A 19 9.53 13.80 -7.81
CA PHE A 19 10.78 13.09 -7.54
C PHE A 19 11.41 13.47 -6.20
N TRP A 20 12.33 12.64 -5.76
CA TRP A 20 13.23 12.86 -4.64
C TRP A 20 14.67 12.93 -5.14
N CYS A 21 15.55 13.59 -4.40
CA CYS A 21 16.99 13.61 -4.69
C CYS A 21 17.81 13.66 -3.41
N LEU A 22 19.13 13.51 -3.56
CA LEU A 22 20.09 13.82 -2.52
C LEU A 22 20.68 15.21 -2.77
N MET A 23 20.56 16.08 -1.76
CA MET A 23 21.14 17.42 -1.76
C MET A 23 22.25 17.49 -0.73
N GLU A 24 23.31 18.23 -1.05
CA GLU A 24 24.41 18.43 -0.12
C GLU A 24 23.96 19.36 1.02
N TYR A 25 24.31 18.94 2.23
CA TYR A 25 24.11 19.67 3.47
C TYR A 25 25.47 19.91 4.13
N ARG A 26 25.84 21.19 4.24
CA ARG A 26 27.15 21.61 4.78
C ARG A 26 26.95 22.86 5.64
N ASN A 27 27.66 22.95 6.77
CA ASN A 27 27.58 24.09 7.69
C ASN A 27 26.13 24.45 8.09
N HIS A 28 25.34 23.44 8.42
CA HIS A 28 23.92 23.54 8.79
C HIS A 28 22.99 24.16 7.73
N LYS A 29 23.40 24.16 6.45
CA LYS A 29 22.59 24.68 5.34
C LYS A 29 22.66 23.76 4.13
N LEU A 30 21.59 23.77 3.33
CA LEU A 30 21.61 23.17 2.00
C LEU A 30 22.48 24.04 1.09
N THR A 31 23.43 23.44 0.39
CA THR A 31 24.26 24.17 -0.57
C THR A 31 23.56 24.32 -1.92
N GLY A 32 22.58 23.45 -2.19
CA GLY A 32 21.92 23.34 -3.48
C GLY A 32 22.66 22.43 -4.46
N ASP A 33 23.83 21.91 -4.08
CA ASP A 33 24.51 20.88 -4.85
C ASP A 33 23.73 19.59 -4.78
N LEU A 34 23.48 19.00 -5.94
CA LEU A 34 22.75 17.75 -6.05
C LEU A 34 23.75 16.62 -6.19
N TYR A 35 23.46 15.48 -5.58
CA TYR A 35 24.34 14.32 -5.71
C TYR A 35 24.41 13.91 -7.19
N SER A 36 25.64 13.91 -7.71
CA SER A 36 25.93 13.49 -9.07
C SER A 36 27.21 12.67 -9.10
N LYS A 37 27.12 11.42 -9.58
CA LYS A 37 28.31 10.62 -9.94
C LYS A 37 28.57 10.64 -11.45
N GLN A 38 27.49 10.71 -12.24
CA GLN A 38 27.47 10.85 -13.71
C GLN A 38 26.23 11.71 -14.13
N GLY A 39 25.97 12.76 -13.33
CA GLY A 39 24.82 13.67 -13.36
C GLY A 39 23.82 13.44 -12.19
N LEU A 40 22.90 14.38 -11.96
CA LEU A 40 21.75 14.38 -11.00
C LEU A 40 20.91 13.06 -10.88
N TYR A 41 20.93 12.44 -9.71
CA TYR A 41 20.09 11.26 -9.43
C TYR A 41 18.70 11.69 -8.94
N LEU A 42 17.65 11.28 -9.65
CA LEU A 42 16.25 11.43 -9.25
C LEU A 42 15.69 10.08 -8.82
N PHE A 43 14.89 10.06 -7.74
CA PHE A 43 14.25 8.87 -7.19
C PHE A 43 12.74 9.02 -7.21
N LEU A 44 12.01 7.91 -7.35
CA LEU A 44 10.54 7.90 -7.33
C LEU A 44 9.98 8.00 -5.90
N GLU A 45 10.67 7.47 -4.90
CA GLU A 45 10.25 7.50 -3.49
C GLU A 45 11.36 8.00 -2.56
N GLU A 46 10.97 8.57 -1.43
CA GLU A 46 11.88 9.06 -0.39
C GLU A 46 12.74 7.94 0.20
N ASN A 47 12.11 6.80 0.50
CA ASN A 47 12.80 5.64 1.08
C ASN A 47 13.89 5.11 0.16
N ASP A 48 13.71 5.21 -1.15
CA ASP A 48 14.70 4.74 -2.12
C ASP A 48 15.92 5.67 -2.15
N ALA A 49 15.70 6.98 -2.06
CA ALA A 49 16.78 7.95 -1.91
C ALA A 49 17.54 7.75 -0.58
N ASN A 50 16.82 7.47 0.51
CA ASN A 50 17.43 7.17 1.82
C ASN A 50 18.24 5.87 1.78
N ASN A 51 17.70 4.79 1.21
CA ASN A 51 18.42 3.53 1.04
C ASN A 51 19.69 3.71 0.18
N PHE A 52 19.60 4.48 -0.90
CA PHE A 52 20.77 4.81 -1.70
C PHE A 52 21.82 5.58 -0.90
N LYS A 53 21.40 6.55 -0.07
CA LYS A 53 22.28 7.28 0.85
C LYS A 53 22.97 6.33 1.85
N TYR A 54 22.24 5.42 2.48
CA TYR A 54 22.82 4.49 3.47
C TYR A 54 23.85 3.51 2.87
N ASN A 55 23.78 3.26 1.57
CA ASN A 55 24.76 2.45 0.85
C ASN A 55 25.98 3.25 0.37
N MET A 56 26.02 4.57 0.59
CA MET A 56 27.21 5.37 0.33
C MET A 56 28.29 5.11 1.39
N PRO A 57 29.58 5.34 1.07
CA PRO A 57 30.64 5.35 2.06
C PRO A 57 30.28 6.21 3.26
N GLN A 58 30.57 5.75 4.48
CA GLN A 58 30.07 6.36 5.72
C GLN A 58 30.44 7.85 5.85
N ASN A 59 31.66 8.22 5.44
CA ASN A 59 32.13 9.61 5.37
C ASN A 59 31.34 10.52 4.40
N SER A 60 30.51 9.95 3.53
CA SER A 60 29.66 10.67 2.59
C SER A 60 28.21 10.75 3.06
N GLN A 61 27.75 9.90 3.98
CA GLN A 61 26.34 9.83 4.37
C GLN A 61 25.84 11.12 5.04
N ASP A 62 26.65 11.70 5.93
CA ASP A 62 26.30 12.92 6.66
C ASP A 62 26.28 14.17 5.77
N ARG A 63 26.96 14.11 4.62
CA ARG A 63 27.02 15.20 3.64
C ARG A 63 25.74 15.32 2.83
N TRP A 64 24.95 14.25 2.70
CA TRP A 64 23.78 14.21 1.81
C TRP A 64 22.48 14.09 2.59
N VAL A 65 21.47 14.86 2.20
CA VAL A 65 20.12 14.77 2.77
C VAL A 65 19.10 14.55 1.66
N VAL A 66 18.07 13.75 1.96
CA VAL A 66 16.99 13.47 1.03
C VAL A 66 16.02 14.65 1.01
N ARG A 67 15.62 15.09 -0.19
CA ARG A 67 14.66 16.18 -0.38
C ARG A 67 13.68 15.86 -1.50
N GLY A 68 12.42 16.23 -1.28
CA GLY A 68 11.41 16.26 -2.32
C GLY A 68 11.69 17.39 -3.31
N ILE A 69 11.50 17.11 -4.59
CA ILE A 69 11.59 18.11 -5.67
C ILE A 69 10.19 18.32 -6.23
N ASP A 70 9.67 19.53 -6.04
CA ASP A 70 8.44 19.95 -6.70
C ASP A 70 8.68 20.34 -8.17
N LYS A 71 7.59 20.51 -8.93
CA LYS A 71 7.68 20.93 -10.35
C LYS A 71 8.38 22.28 -10.55
N LYS A 72 8.34 23.21 -9.59
CA LYS A 72 8.94 24.55 -9.73
C LYS A 72 10.45 24.46 -9.63
N LEU A 73 10.95 23.77 -8.62
CA LEU A 73 12.36 23.51 -8.40
C LEU A 73 12.93 22.64 -9.52
N LEU A 74 12.21 21.61 -9.96
CA LEU A 74 12.64 20.78 -11.08
C LEU A 74 12.82 21.64 -12.34
N ASN A 75 11.83 22.47 -12.69
CA ASN A 75 11.95 23.41 -13.80
C ASN A 75 13.14 24.37 -13.65
N PHE A 76 13.42 24.83 -12.43
CA PHE A 76 14.59 25.67 -12.17
C PHE A 76 15.89 24.92 -12.46
N ILE A 77 16.04 23.70 -11.93
CA ILE A 77 17.22 22.85 -12.15
C ILE A 77 17.44 22.60 -13.65
N LEU A 78 16.36 22.30 -14.40
CA LEU A 78 16.42 22.10 -15.85
C LEU A 78 16.86 23.34 -16.61
N LYS A 79 16.41 24.54 -16.19
CA LYS A 79 16.84 25.81 -16.79
C LYS A 79 18.34 26.06 -16.60
N GLN A 80 18.88 25.73 -15.42
CA GLN A 80 20.31 25.85 -15.16
C GLN A 80 21.13 24.85 -15.98
N HIS A 81 20.62 23.62 -16.15
CA HIS A 81 21.30 22.58 -16.92
C HIS A 81 21.35 22.84 -18.43
N ASN A 82 20.29 23.41 -19.03
CA ASN A 82 20.24 23.68 -20.48
C ASN A 82 21.31 24.67 -20.95
N ASN A 83 21.83 25.52 -20.06
CA ASN A 83 22.87 26.49 -20.42
C ASN A 83 24.24 25.84 -20.72
N ASN A 84 24.41 24.56 -20.35
CA ASN A 84 25.69 23.85 -20.45
C ASN A 84 25.70 22.71 -21.48
N GLY A 85 24.63 22.50 -22.27
CA GLY A 85 24.56 21.46 -23.30
C GLY A 85 24.66 20.01 -22.80
N ASN A 86 24.54 19.79 -21.48
CA ASN A 86 24.76 18.49 -20.86
C ASN A 86 23.48 17.63 -20.87
N ILE A 87 23.63 16.36 -21.24
CA ILE A 87 22.62 15.31 -21.06
C ILE A 87 22.26 15.26 -19.58
N LEU A 88 20.97 15.34 -19.25
CA LEU A 88 20.56 15.05 -17.88
C LEU A 88 20.78 13.56 -17.58
N PRO A 89 21.29 13.27 -16.39
CA PRO A 89 21.46 11.91 -15.82
C PRO A 89 20.22 11.02 -15.82
N PRO A 90 20.41 9.73 -15.51
CA PRO A 90 19.32 8.78 -15.33
C PRO A 90 18.40 9.10 -14.15
N LEU A 91 17.09 8.95 -14.37
CA LEU A 91 16.11 8.63 -13.35
C LEU A 91 16.47 7.26 -12.75
N CYS A 92 16.62 7.23 -11.43
CA CYS A 92 17.05 6.05 -10.69
C CYS A 92 15.87 5.41 -9.98
N ILE A 93 15.68 4.13 -10.25
CA ILE A 93 14.69 3.29 -9.60
C ILE A 93 15.46 2.29 -8.78
N SER A 94 15.71 2.65 -7.53
CA SER A 94 16.12 1.71 -6.51
C SER A 94 14.87 1.31 -5.76
N TYR A 95 14.74 0.05 -5.35
CA TYR A 95 13.74 -0.36 -4.37
C TYR A 95 14.42 -1.33 -3.41
N PRO A 96 13.97 -1.40 -2.16
CA PRO A 96 14.46 -2.40 -1.22
C PRO A 96 14.27 -3.80 -1.80
N VAL A 97 15.41 -4.48 -1.92
CA VAL A 97 15.53 -5.80 -2.52
C VAL A 97 15.30 -6.84 -1.42
N PRO A 98 14.21 -7.62 -1.45
CA PRO A 98 14.14 -8.87 -0.68
C PRO A 98 15.33 -9.73 -1.08
N LYS A 99 15.91 -10.50 -0.13
CA LYS A 99 17.09 -11.35 -0.40
C LYS A 99 16.95 -12.06 -1.77
N GLY A 100 17.78 -11.67 -2.75
CA GLY A 100 17.85 -12.31 -4.07
C GLY A 100 17.64 -11.42 -5.32
N ILE A 101 17.23 -10.14 -5.23
CA ILE A 101 16.92 -9.30 -6.43
C ILE A 101 17.79 -8.03 -6.51
N SER A 102 19.10 -8.12 -6.71
CA SER A 102 20.05 -7.02 -6.45
C SER A 102 20.15 -5.89 -7.50
N LYS A 103 19.11 -5.52 -8.24
CA LYS A 103 19.26 -4.61 -9.40
C LYS A 103 18.52 -3.28 -9.26
N VAL A 104 19.30 -2.19 -9.18
CA VAL A 104 18.81 -0.82 -9.44
C VAL A 104 18.57 -0.68 -10.94
N SER A 105 17.35 -0.31 -11.33
CA SER A 105 17.02 -0.02 -12.72
C SER A 105 17.25 1.48 -12.98
N LEU A 106 18.00 1.79 -14.03
CA LEU A 106 18.29 3.17 -14.43
C LEU A 106 17.51 3.48 -15.71
N LEU A 107 16.62 4.47 -15.65
CA LEU A 107 15.92 5.01 -16.81
C LEU A 107 16.57 6.34 -17.22
N LYS A 108 17.27 6.36 -18.35
CA LYS A 108 17.88 7.59 -18.88
C LYS A 108 16.83 8.46 -19.56
N VAL A 109 16.76 9.74 -19.18
CA VAL A 109 15.79 10.71 -19.71
C VAL A 109 16.46 12.05 -20.00
N THR A 110 16.06 12.73 -21.07
CA THR A 110 16.60 14.03 -21.46
C THR A 110 15.89 15.19 -20.73
N PRO A 111 16.47 16.41 -20.72
CA PRO A 111 15.78 17.59 -20.20
C PRO A 111 14.43 17.86 -20.83
N GLU A 112 14.32 17.69 -22.15
CA GLU A 112 13.10 17.90 -22.92
C GLU A 112 12.02 16.91 -22.49
N GLN A 113 12.40 15.65 -22.27
CA GLN A 113 11.50 14.60 -21.79
C GLN A 113 10.97 14.89 -20.37
N ILE A 114 11.84 15.35 -19.45
CA ILE A 114 11.39 15.78 -18.11
C ILE A 114 10.50 17.02 -18.21
N ARG A 115 10.82 18.01 -19.05
CA ARG A 115 9.97 19.20 -19.25
C ARG A 115 8.58 18.82 -19.76
N TYR A 116 8.53 17.90 -20.71
CA TYR A 116 7.28 17.35 -21.22
C TYR A 116 6.49 16.67 -20.09
N TYR A 117 7.16 15.83 -19.28
CA TYR A 117 6.54 15.19 -18.12
C TYR A 117 5.98 16.20 -17.11
N ILE A 118 6.73 17.25 -16.76
CA ILE A 118 6.25 18.27 -15.81
C ILE A 118 4.94 18.92 -16.29
N LYS A 119 4.87 19.20 -17.59
CA LYS A 119 3.71 19.85 -18.23
C LYS A 119 2.53 18.90 -18.40
N HIS A 120 2.77 17.63 -18.72
CA HIS A 120 1.73 16.70 -19.17
C HIS A 120 1.48 15.51 -18.22
N ASN A 121 2.26 15.36 -17.14
CA ASN A 121 2.27 14.20 -16.24
C ASN A 121 2.45 12.84 -16.95
N ARG A 122 3.11 12.84 -18.10
CA ARG A 122 3.46 11.66 -18.90
C ARG A 122 4.66 11.99 -19.78
N PHE A 123 5.44 10.99 -20.18
CA PHE A 123 6.47 11.15 -21.20
C PHE A 123 5.87 11.11 -22.61
N GLU A 124 6.49 11.84 -23.53
CA GLU A 124 6.09 11.86 -24.95
C GLU A 124 6.47 10.55 -25.66
N ASP A 125 7.68 10.06 -25.40
CA ASP A 125 8.16 8.78 -25.91
C ASP A 125 7.44 7.62 -25.21
N ILE A 126 6.76 6.78 -26.00
CA ILE A 126 5.97 5.67 -25.50
C ILE A 126 6.81 4.60 -24.78
N ASN A 127 8.04 4.36 -25.23
CA ASN A 127 8.93 3.36 -24.61
C ASN A 127 9.44 3.85 -23.25
N ILE A 128 9.73 5.15 -23.14
CA ILE A 128 10.10 5.78 -21.86
C ILE A 128 8.89 5.78 -20.93
N GLN A 129 7.71 6.14 -21.42
CA GLN A 129 6.47 6.11 -20.63
C GLN A 129 6.20 4.69 -20.11
N GLN A 130 6.31 3.66 -20.96
CA GLN A 130 6.16 2.27 -20.55
C GLN A 130 7.21 1.86 -19.51
N SER A 131 8.48 2.23 -19.71
CA SER A 131 9.55 1.95 -18.74
C SER A 131 9.31 2.63 -17.39
N PHE A 132 8.77 3.85 -17.42
CA PHE A 132 8.43 4.62 -16.22
C PHE A 132 7.25 4.01 -15.46
N GLU A 133 6.19 3.59 -16.16
CA GLU A 133 5.07 2.89 -15.52
C GLU A 133 5.47 1.50 -15.01
N ASN A 134 6.29 0.76 -15.76
CA ASN A 134 6.88 -0.49 -15.29
C ASN A 134 7.69 -0.27 -14.00
N ALA A 135 8.46 0.81 -13.91
CA ALA A 135 9.21 1.14 -12.72
C ALA A 135 8.33 1.44 -11.50
N LYS A 136 7.25 2.21 -11.70
CA LYS A 136 6.24 2.44 -10.64
C LYS A 136 5.59 1.15 -10.19
N ASN A 137 5.25 0.26 -11.14
CA ASN A 137 4.67 -1.05 -10.83
C ASN A 137 5.65 -1.91 -10.02
N ILE A 138 6.93 -1.92 -10.39
CA ILE A 138 7.96 -2.63 -9.63
C ILE A 138 8.04 -2.10 -8.19
N ILE A 139 8.03 -0.78 -7.97
CA ILE A 139 8.02 -0.20 -6.61
C ILE A 139 6.76 -0.60 -5.84
N LYS A 140 5.58 -0.50 -6.48
CA LYS A 140 4.30 -0.91 -5.89
C LYS A 140 4.33 -2.39 -5.48
N ASN A 141 4.85 -3.25 -6.33
CA ASN A 141 4.94 -4.69 -6.09
C ASN A 141 6.04 -5.02 -5.06
N ALA A 142 7.17 -4.31 -5.06
CA ALA A 142 8.22 -4.43 -4.04
C ALA A 142 7.68 -4.10 -2.64
N LYS A 143 6.85 -3.04 -2.50
CA LYS A 143 6.16 -2.73 -1.24
C LYS A 143 5.29 -3.91 -0.77
N LYS A 144 4.62 -4.63 -1.68
CA LYS A 144 3.86 -5.85 -1.34
C LYS A 144 4.78 -7.00 -0.93
N VAL A 145 5.88 -7.25 -1.66
CA VAL A 145 6.85 -8.30 -1.30
C VAL A 145 7.44 -8.04 0.09
N LEU A 146 7.83 -6.80 0.37
CA LEU A 146 8.33 -6.39 1.67
C LEU A 146 7.30 -6.53 2.79
N ARG A 147 6.00 -6.59 2.50
CA ARG A 147 4.98 -6.87 3.50
C ARG A 147 4.82 -8.36 3.75
N ILE A 148 5.07 -9.21 2.73
CA ILE A 148 5.03 -10.67 2.88
C ILE A 148 6.15 -11.17 3.80
N GLU A 149 7.39 -10.74 3.58
CA GLU A 149 8.53 -11.35 4.32
C GLU A 149 8.44 -11.15 5.84
N PRO A 150 8.14 -9.95 6.37
CA PRO A 150 7.87 -9.76 7.78
C PRO A 150 6.68 -10.57 8.27
N PHE A 151 5.62 -10.71 7.47
CA PHE A 151 4.47 -11.54 7.80
C PHE A 151 4.84 -13.02 7.94
N LEU A 152 5.54 -13.59 6.95
CA LEU A 152 5.97 -14.99 6.99
C LEU A 152 7.01 -15.23 8.08
N THR A 153 7.91 -14.28 8.31
CA THR A 153 8.89 -14.34 9.41
C THR A 153 8.20 -14.28 10.76
N TYR A 154 7.19 -13.42 10.91
CA TYR A 154 6.37 -13.36 12.12
C TYR A 154 5.68 -14.71 12.36
N MET A 155 5.09 -15.30 11.32
CA MET A 155 4.47 -16.63 11.40
C MET A 155 5.49 -17.72 11.75
N GLU A 156 6.69 -17.66 11.17
CA GLU A 156 7.80 -18.57 11.47
C GLU A 156 8.22 -18.48 12.94
N ASN A 157 8.30 -17.26 13.47
CA ASN A 157 8.67 -17.02 14.86
C ASN A 157 7.54 -17.38 15.83
N MET A 158 6.28 -17.25 15.40
CA MET A 158 5.12 -17.61 16.21
C MET A 158 5.06 -19.12 16.47
N TYR A 159 5.22 -19.97 15.44
CA TYR A 159 5.07 -21.41 15.63
C TYR A 159 6.17 -22.00 16.54
N LYS A 160 7.38 -21.43 16.50
CA LYS A 160 8.52 -21.86 17.34
C LYS A 160 8.30 -21.65 18.84
N LYS A 161 7.25 -20.92 19.23
CA LYS A 161 6.91 -20.65 20.64
C LYS A 161 6.01 -21.72 21.26
N PHE A 162 5.46 -22.65 20.47
CA PHE A 162 4.51 -23.64 20.97
C PHE A 162 5.18 -24.98 21.32
N PRO A 163 4.67 -25.70 22.32
CA PRO A 163 5.26 -26.95 22.80
C PRO A 163 5.12 -28.11 21.80
N LEU A 164 4.05 -28.12 21.00
CA LEU A 164 3.86 -29.08 19.93
C LEU A 164 4.47 -28.52 18.64
N VAL A 165 5.48 -29.19 18.09
CA VAL A 165 6.13 -28.76 16.83
C VAL A 165 5.39 -29.37 15.64
N TYR A 166 4.92 -28.53 14.72
CA TYR A 166 4.46 -28.98 13.41
C TYR A 166 5.68 -29.05 12.47
N GLU A 167 6.25 -30.26 12.33
CA GLU A 167 7.53 -30.47 11.63
C GLU A 167 7.54 -29.98 10.18
N GLN A 168 6.37 -30.00 9.53
CA GLN A 168 6.22 -29.55 8.14
C GLN A 168 6.07 -28.03 8.00
N MET A 169 6.07 -27.26 9.10
CA MET A 169 5.86 -25.81 9.07
C MET A 169 6.89 -25.06 8.20
N PRO A 170 8.21 -25.33 8.26
CA PRO A 170 9.17 -24.64 7.40
C PRO A 170 8.91 -24.84 5.91
N GLU A 171 8.61 -26.07 5.50
CA GLU A 171 8.28 -26.38 4.10
C GLU A 171 6.97 -25.73 3.67
N LEU A 172 5.96 -25.73 4.56
CA LEU A 172 4.68 -25.08 4.32
C LEU A 172 4.83 -23.55 4.16
N ILE A 173 5.63 -22.90 5.01
CA ILE A 173 5.92 -21.46 4.91
C ILE A 173 6.63 -21.15 3.59
N ASP A 174 7.60 -21.97 3.17
CA ASP A 174 8.28 -21.77 1.89
C ASP A 174 7.32 -21.96 0.69
N LYS A 175 6.42 -22.95 0.77
CA LYS A 175 5.35 -23.13 -0.23
C LYS A 175 4.43 -21.91 -0.30
N TYR A 176 4.05 -21.35 0.85
CA TYR A 176 3.25 -20.12 0.91
C TYR A 176 4.01 -18.91 0.37
N ARG A 177 5.30 -18.76 0.69
CA ARG A 177 6.17 -17.72 0.12
C ARG A 177 6.15 -17.77 -1.40
N LYS A 178 6.45 -18.94 -1.98
CA LYS A 178 6.45 -19.14 -3.44
C LYS A 178 5.09 -18.83 -4.07
N CYS A 179 3.99 -19.23 -3.42
CA CYS A 179 2.64 -18.94 -3.90
C CYS A 179 2.37 -17.43 -3.92
N LEU A 180 2.64 -16.73 -2.82
CA LEU A 180 2.36 -15.30 -2.71
C LEU A 180 3.25 -14.46 -3.64
N LEU A 181 4.52 -14.84 -3.82
CA LEU A 181 5.42 -14.19 -4.79
C LEU A 181 4.90 -14.34 -6.23
N LYS A 182 4.44 -15.55 -6.60
CA LYS A 182 3.83 -15.78 -7.91
C LYS A 182 2.56 -14.93 -8.11
N ASP A 183 1.74 -14.74 -7.07
CA ASP A 183 0.56 -13.89 -7.18
C ASP A 183 0.94 -12.43 -7.37
N ILE A 184 1.98 -11.94 -6.68
CA ILE A 184 2.51 -10.57 -6.86
C ILE A 184 2.90 -10.32 -8.32
N ASP A 185 3.62 -11.26 -8.94
CA ASP A 185 4.05 -11.14 -10.34
C ASP A 185 2.88 -11.06 -11.34
N ASN A 186 1.66 -11.43 -10.92
CA ASN A 186 0.45 -11.38 -11.75
C ASN A 186 -0.49 -10.22 -11.42
N ILE A 187 -0.19 -9.38 -10.42
CA ILE A 187 -1.07 -8.27 -10.01
C ILE A 187 -1.35 -7.31 -11.16
N ASP A 188 -0.34 -6.98 -11.98
CA ASP A 188 -0.52 -6.05 -13.10
C ASP A 188 -1.53 -6.56 -14.13
N LYS A 189 -1.57 -7.88 -14.36
CA LYS A 189 -2.55 -8.52 -15.25
C LYS A 189 -3.96 -8.46 -14.66
N GLU A 190 -4.07 -8.57 -13.33
CA GLU A 190 -5.34 -8.44 -12.61
C GLU A 190 -5.82 -6.99 -12.55
N ASP A 191 -4.91 -6.03 -12.34
CA ASP A 191 -5.19 -4.58 -12.39
C ASP A 191 -5.82 -4.20 -13.74
N TYR A 192 -5.30 -4.73 -14.86
CA TYR A 192 -5.90 -4.49 -16.18
C TYR A 192 -7.36 -4.98 -16.29
N GLN A 193 -7.70 -6.10 -15.65
CA GLN A 193 -9.08 -6.59 -15.64
C GLN A 193 -9.98 -5.72 -14.75
N LEU A 194 -9.44 -5.19 -13.65
CA LEU A 194 -10.16 -4.33 -12.70
C LEU A 194 -10.38 -2.91 -13.25
N LEU A 195 -9.46 -2.38 -14.07
CA LEU A 195 -9.60 -1.08 -14.75
C LEU A 195 -10.81 -1.00 -15.70
N LYS A 196 -11.43 -2.13 -16.04
CA LYS A 196 -12.69 -2.18 -16.80
C LYS A 196 -13.91 -1.74 -15.98
N ASP A 197 -13.78 -1.62 -14.66
CA ASP A 197 -14.77 -0.99 -13.77
C ASP A 197 -14.20 0.31 -13.16
N PRO A 198 -14.06 1.39 -13.94
CA PRO A 198 -13.46 2.65 -13.47
C PRO A 198 -14.30 3.37 -12.40
N LYS A 199 -15.55 2.92 -12.16
CA LYS A 199 -16.41 3.43 -11.08
C LYS A 199 -16.42 2.52 -9.85
N GLY A 200 -15.72 1.39 -9.91
CA GLY A 200 -15.67 0.40 -8.84
C GLY A 200 -15.03 0.97 -7.59
N GLN A 201 -15.81 1.06 -6.51
CA GLN A 201 -15.28 1.44 -5.20
C GLN A 201 -14.46 0.27 -4.62
N CYS A 202 -13.34 0.62 -3.98
CA CYS A 202 -12.46 -0.31 -3.32
C CYS A 202 -12.34 0.06 -1.85
N TYR A 203 -12.47 -0.93 -0.97
CA TYR A 203 -12.16 -0.79 0.45
C TYR A 203 -10.89 -1.57 0.77
N THR A 204 -9.93 -0.92 1.42
CA THR A 204 -8.67 -1.54 1.82
C THR A 204 -8.51 -1.44 3.33
N ARG A 205 -8.21 -2.56 3.98
CA ARG A 205 -7.94 -2.61 5.42
C ARG A 205 -6.51 -3.03 5.68
N THR A 206 -5.83 -2.26 6.52
CA THR A 206 -4.52 -2.65 7.07
C THR A 206 -4.74 -3.58 8.25
N ILE A 207 -4.04 -4.72 8.24
CA ILE A 207 -4.04 -5.73 9.28
C ILE A 207 -2.70 -5.62 10.00
N ASN A 208 -2.77 -5.14 11.23
CA ASN A 208 -1.59 -4.96 12.07
C ASN A 208 -1.36 -6.23 12.89
N LEU A 209 -0.16 -6.79 12.75
CA LEU A 209 0.40 -7.84 13.60
C LEU A 209 1.50 -7.20 14.47
N GLN A 210 2.01 -7.91 15.47
CA GLN A 210 2.94 -7.33 16.45
C GLN A 210 4.18 -6.66 15.84
N GLN A 211 4.73 -7.22 14.76
CA GLN A 211 5.99 -6.78 14.15
C GLN A 211 5.86 -6.42 12.67
N CYS A 212 4.66 -6.50 12.11
CA CYS A 212 4.43 -6.26 10.68
C CYS A 212 2.97 -5.90 10.43
N SER A 213 2.71 -5.35 9.25
CA SER A 213 1.34 -5.19 8.76
C SER A 213 1.24 -5.57 7.29
N TYR A 214 0.05 -5.93 6.88
CA TYR A 214 -0.28 -6.17 5.48
C TYR A 214 -1.68 -5.64 5.19
N GLU A 215 -2.03 -5.52 3.90
CA GLU A 215 -3.32 -4.99 3.48
C GLU A 215 -4.12 -6.06 2.76
N ILE A 216 -5.44 -6.04 2.93
CA ILE A 216 -6.40 -6.76 2.09
C ILE A 216 -7.35 -5.72 1.49
N SER A 217 -7.62 -5.85 0.20
CA SER A 217 -8.53 -4.99 -0.54
C SER A 217 -9.75 -5.76 -1.04
N TRP A 218 -10.92 -5.14 -0.98
CA TRP A 218 -12.19 -5.66 -1.48
C TRP A 218 -12.78 -4.72 -2.53
N SER A 219 -13.30 -5.31 -3.60
CA SER A 219 -14.15 -4.59 -4.56
C SER A 219 -15.58 -4.58 -4.05
N VAL A 220 -16.13 -3.38 -3.83
CA VAL A 220 -17.53 -3.20 -3.43
C VAL A 220 -18.47 -3.69 -4.53
N SER A 221 -18.14 -3.44 -5.81
CA SER A 221 -18.90 -3.95 -6.96
C SER A 221 -19.00 -5.48 -6.93
N LYS A 222 -17.86 -6.19 -6.77
CA LYS A 222 -17.86 -7.66 -6.70
C LYS A 222 -18.63 -8.16 -5.48
N ALA A 223 -18.53 -7.49 -4.34
CA ALA A 223 -19.30 -7.84 -3.15
C ALA A 223 -20.82 -7.75 -3.42
N LYS A 224 -21.28 -6.69 -4.09
CA LYS A 224 -22.68 -6.54 -4.53
C LYS A 224 -23.11 -7.64 -5.53
N ASP A 225 -22.22 -8.06 -6.43
CA ASP A 225 -22.50 -9.17 -7.34
C ASP A 225 -22.62 -10.51 -6.61
N ILE A 226 -21.78 -10.75 -5.60
CA ILE A 226 -21.83 -11.95 -4.75
C ILE A 226 -23.13 -11.97 -3.94
N ILE A 227 -23.55 -10.84 -3.38
CA ILE A 227 -24.85 -10.70 -2.69
C ILE A 227 -25.99 -11.14 -3.59
N LYS A 228 -26.02 -10.67 -4.85
CA LYS A 228 -27.03 -11.06 -5.84
C LYS A 228 -26.93 -12.54 -6.21
N LYS A 229 -25.72 -13.01 -6.55
CA LYS A 229 -25.43 -14.39 -6.99
C LYS A 229 -25.89 -15.42 -5.96
N TYR A 230 -25.66 -15.16 -4.68
CA TYR A 230 -26.00 -16.06 -3.59
C TYR A 230 -27.33 -15.72 -2.90
N ASN A 231 -28.09 -14.73 -3.40
CA ASN A 231 -29.35 -14.26 -2.83
C ASN A 231 -29.25 -13.98 -1.31
N ILE A 232 -28.16 -13.32 -0.92
CA ILE A 232 -27.87 -13.03 0.49
C ILE A 232 -28.93 -12.04 0.99
N LYS A 233 -29.64 -12.41 2.06
CA LYS A 233 -30.69 -11.58 2.65
C LYS A 233 -30.10 -10.51 3.55
N GLU A 234 -30.70 -9.34 3.49
CA GLU A 234 -30.45 -8.25 4.44
C GLU A 234 -30.84 -8.68 5.85
N ARG A 235 -30.08 -8.19 6.82
CA ARG A 235 -30.36 -8.37 8.25
C ARG A 235 -30.14 -7.06 8.96
N GLU A 236 -30.87 -6.85 10.03
CA GLU A 236 -30.73 -5.67 10.86
C GLU A 236 -29.63 -5.90 11.90
N PHE A 237 -28.72 -4.94 12.06
CA PHE A 237 -27.67 -4.95 13.08
C PHE A 237 -27.79 -3.74 13.98
N LYS A 238 -27.40 -3.90 15.25
CA LYS A 238 -27.27 -2.77 16.16
C LYS A 238 -26.05 -1.93 15.81
N VAL A 239 -26.25 -0.62 15.69
CA VAL A 239 -25.21 0.35 15.29
C VAL A 239 -24.12 0.46 16.36
N ASP A 240 -24.48 0.33 17.64
CA ASP A 240 -23.54 0.36 18.77
C ASP A 240 -22.48 -0.77 18.73
N LYS A 241 -22.84 -1.93 18.15
CA LYS A 241 -21.90 -3.04 17.92
C LYS A 241 -20.96 -2.77 16.75
N LEU A 242 -21.44 -2.05 15.73
CA LEU A 242 -20.71 -1.81 14.50
C LEU A 242 -19.78 -0.59 14.56
N ILE A 243 -20.05 0.41 15.41
CA ILE A 243 -19.24 1.64 15.46
C ILE A 243 -17.77 1.35 15.78
N SER A 244 -17.49 0.31 16.56
CA SER A 244 -16.12 -0.14 16.88
C SER A 244 -15.38 -0.71 15.67
N LEU A 245 -16.10 -1.10 14.61
CA LEU A 245 -15.56 -1.65 13.37
C LEU A 245 -15.26 -0.56 12.34
N VAL A 246 -15.78 0.66 12.54
CA VAL A 246 -15.67 1.74 11.57
C VAL A 246 -14.22 2.17 11.43
N ASP A 247 -13.74 2.14 10.19
CA ASP A 247 -12.43 2.67 9.85
C ASP A 247 -12.48 4.19 9.78
N ARG A 248 -12.20 4.82 10.93
CA ARG A 248 -12.21 6.29 11.08
C ARG A 248 -11.25 7.00 10.15
N SER A 249 -10.18 6.36 9.71
CA SER A 249 -9.20 6.97 8.80
C SER A 249 -9.79 7.27 7.41
N ASN A 250 -10.88 6.58 7.06
CA ASN A 250 -11.58 6.70 5.79
C ASN A 250 -12.88 7.53 5.88
N ILE A 251 -13.17 8.13 7.04
CA ILE A 251 -14.36 8.96 7.22
C ILE A 251 -14.09 10.40 6.78
N VAL A 252 -15.00 10.93 5.98
CA VAL A 252 -15.01 12.33 5.54
C VAL A 252 -16.19 12.99 6.24
N GLU A 253 -15.91 13.83 7.24
CA GLU A 253 -16.94 14.40 8.12
C GLU A 253 -18.02 15.16 7.35
N SER A 254 -17.64 15.90 6.30
CA SER A 254 -18.58 16.65 5.46
C SER A 254 -19.57 15.77 4.69
N HIS A 255 -19.35 14.44 4.62
CA HIS A 255 -20.26 13.49 3.98
C HIS A 255 -21.23 12.84 4.97
N LEU A 256 -21.11 13.07 6.28
CA LEU A 256 -21.96 12.40 7.26
C LEU A 256 -23.43 12.87 7.20
N ASP A 257 -23.64 14.18 7.00
CA ASP A 257 -24.99 14.76 6.92
C ASP A 257 -25.78 14.26 5.71
N THR A 258 -25.10 13.93 4.60
CA THR A 258 -25.76 13.45 3.37
C THR A 258 -26.15 11.98 3.44
N VAL A 259 -25.48 11.17 4.28
CA VAL A 259 -25.70 9.72 4.34
C VAL A 259 -26.50 9.26 5.57
N VAL A 260 -26.81 10.15 6.51
CA VAL A 260 -27.53 9.82 7.76
C VAL A 260 -28.88 9.15 7.51
N ASN A 261 -29.61 9.62 6.50
CA ASN A 261 -30.92 9.11 6.09
C ASN A 261 -30.84 8.08 4.95
N SER A 262 -29.63 7.59 4.63
CA SER A 262 -29.47 6.55 3.64
C SER A 262 -30.02 5.23 4.17
N GLU A 263 -30.93 4.63 3.40
CA GLU A 263 -31.45 3.28 3.65
C GLU A 263 -30.70 2.20 2.86
N GLU A 264 -29.64 2.56 2.13
CA GLU A 264 -28.80 1.57 1.44
C GLU A 264 -28.12 0.66 2.49
N PRO A 265 -28.30 -0.67 2.40
CA PRO A 265 -27.65 -1.59 3.32
C PRO A 265 -26.13 -1.47 3.28
N ILE A 266 -25.48 -1.72 4.41
CA ILE A 266 -24.02 -1.84 4.47
C ILE A 266 -23.58 -3.26 4.08
N ILE A 267 -22.29 -3.45 3.85
CA ILE A 267 -21.73 -4.78 3.56
C ILE A 267 -20.72 -5.12 4.65
N ILE A 268 -20.98 -6.19 5.39
CA ILE A 268 -20.12 -6.72 6.44
C ILE A 268 -19.53 -8.05 5.96
N ALA A 269 -18.24 -8.27 6.21
CA ALA A 269 -17.59 -9.55 6.04
C ALA A 269 -17.16 -10.14 7.37
N PHE A 270 -17.38 -11.44 7.54
CA PHE A 270 -16.85 -12.23 8.63
C PHE A 270 -15.46 -12.78 8.29
N CYS A 271 -14.45 -12.21 8.95
CA CYS A 271 -13.03 -12.47 8.78
C CYS A 271 -12.45 -13.03 10.11
N PRO A 272 -12.48 -14.35 10.35
CA PRO A 272 -12.07 -14.98 11.62
C PRO A 272 -10.61 -14.76 12.05
N ILE A 273 -9.78 -14.24 11.15
CA ILE A 273 -8.38 -13.88 11.40
C ILE A 273 -8.22 -12.46 11.96
N PHE A 274 -9.29 -11.66 12.04
CA PHE A 274 -9.25 -10.30 12.57
C PHE A 274 -9.77 -10.24 14.00
N GLN A 275 -9.38 -9.18 14.69
CA GLN A 275 -9.94 -8.81 15.97
C GLN A 275 -10.37 -7.34 15.91
N PRO A 276 -11.68 -7.04 16.02
CA PRO A 276 -12.81 -7.99 15.96
C PRO A 276 -12.87 -8.74 14.61
N ASP A 277 -13.59 -9.86 14.59
CA ASP A 277 -13.70 -10.79 13.44
C ASP A 277 -14.63 -10.29 12.31
N LEU A 278 -15.07 -9.04 12.39
CA LEU A 278 -15.94 -8.40 11.41
C LEU A 278 -15.27 -7.19 10.76
N VAL A 279 -15.59 -6.98 9.48
CA VAL A 279 -15.14 -5.81 8.70
C VAL A 279 -16.30 -5.21 7.92
N ILE A 280 -16.41 -3.89 7.98
CA ILE A 280 -17.32 -3.14 7.11
C ILE A 280 -16.61 -2.88 5.78
N ILE A 281 -17.02 -3.61 4.73
CA ILE A 281 -16.50 -3.46 3.36
C ILE A 281 -17.09 -2.21 2.70
N ASP A 282 -18.38 -1.94 2.93
CA ASP A 282 -19.08 -0.77 2.43
C ASP A 282 -20.00 -0.19 3.50
N GLY A 283 -20.11 1.13 3.57
CA GLY A 283 -20.99 1.83 4.50
C GLY A 283 -20.36 2.31 5.81
N ASN A 284 -19.03 2.47 5.89
CA ASN A 284 -18.35 3.06 7.06
C ASN A 284 -18.95 4.43 7.45
N HIS A 285 -19.17 5.34 6.48
CA HIS A 285 -19.83 6.62 6.72
C HIS A 285 -21.27 6.48 7.20
N ARG A 286 -22.02 5.50 6.67
CA ARG A 286 -23.43 5.25 7.07
C ARG A 286 -23.51 4.80 8.53
N VAL A 287 -22.64 3.88 8.96
CA VAL A 287 -22.58 3.45 10.36
C VAL A 287 -22.23 4.63 11.27
N SER A 288 -21.22 5.43 10.91
CA SER A 288 -20.82 6.59 11.69
C SER A 288 -21.94 7.65 11.79
N ALA A 289 -22.63 7.96 10.69
CA ALA A 289 -23.71 8.93 10.67
C ALA A 289 -24.93 8.46 11.47
N LYS A 290 -25.32 7.18 11.34
CA LYS A 290 -26.43 6.60 12.13
C LYS A 290 -26.10 6.57 13.64
N PHE A 291 -24.86 6.26 14.01
CA PHE A 291 -24.43 6.32 15.41
C PHE A 291 -24.52 7.74 15.98
N ASN A 292 -23.97 8.72 15.26
CA ASN A 292 -23.97 10.13 15.70
C ASN A 292 -25.38 10.74 15.79
N SER A 293 -26.33 10.25 15.01
CA SER A 293 -27.74 10.68 15.06
C SER A 293 -28.61 9.88 16.04
N GLY A 294 -28.01 8.98 16.82
CA GLY A 294 -28.73 8.18 17.82
C GLY A 294 -29.65 7.10 17.25
N LYS A 295 -29.44 6.67 16.00
CA LYS A 295 -30.16 5.54 15.41
C LYS A 295 -29.59 4.23 15.96
N ASP A 296 -30.47 3.34 16.39
CA ASP A 296 -30.07 2.06 17.00
C ASP A 296 -29.71 0.99 15.95
N LYS A 297 -30.29 1.05 14.75
CA LYS A 297 -30.32 -0.07 13.80
C LYS A 297 -29.90 0.33 12.38
N ILE A 298 -29.27 -0.61 11.68
CA ILE A 298 -28.88 -0.49 10.28
C ILE A 298 -29.00 -1.82 9.55
N ASN A 299 -29.50 -1.80 8.31
CA ASN A 299 -29.56 -2.98 7.47
C ASN A 299 -28.17 -3.28 6.89
N ALA A 300 -27.79 -4.57 6.88
CA ALA A 300 -26.54 -5.04 6.33
C ALA A 300 -26.69 -6.36 5.59
N TYR A 301 -25.86 -6.55 4.56
CA TYR A 301 -25.54 -7.86 4.04
C TYR A 301 -24.35 -8.43 4.80
N PHE A 302 -24.47 -9.68 5.24
CA PHE A 302 -23.42 -10.39 5.95
C PHE A 302 -22.79 -11.46 5.06
N LEU A 303 -21.51 -11.28 4.72
CA LEU A 303 -20.75 -12.17 3.85
C LEU A 303 -19.88 -13.12 4.67
N LYS A 304 -20.07 -14.42 4.44
CA LYS A 304 -19.26 -15.51 5.00
C LYS A 304 -17.85 -15.55 4.38
N PRO A 305 -16.89 -16.28 4.97
CA PRO A 305 -15.52 -16.39 4.48
C PRO A 305 -15.39 -16.68 2.99
N ASN A 306 -16.11 -17.69 2.49
CA ASN A 306 -16.06 -18.07 1.07
C ASN A 306 -16.74 -17.04 0.14
N GLU A 307 -17.66 -16.24 0.67
CA GLU A 307 -18.38 -15.23 -0.09
C GLU A 307 -17.52 -13.97 -0.21
N HIS A 308 -17.08 -13.37 0.90
CA HIS A 308 -16.29 -12.14 0.84
C HIS A 308 -14.90 -12.35 0.21
N MET A 309 -14.33 -13.56 0.29
CA MET A 309 -13.05 -13.86 -0.37
C MET A 309 -13.16 -13.75 -1.90
N GLN A 310 -14.33 -14.05 -2.48
CA GLN A 310 -14.57 -13.82 -3.92
C GLN A 310 -14.62 -12.31 -4.25
N ALA A 311 -14.96 -11.46 -3.28
CA ALA A 311 -15.00 -10.00 -3.45
C ALA A 311 -13.62 -9.34 -3.33
N MET A 312 -12.60 -10.04 -2.84
CA MET A 312 -11.24 -9.49 -2.74
C MET A 312 -10.69 -9.06 -4.11
N MET A 313 -9.90 -7.99 -4.14
CA MET A 313 -9.41 -7.40 -5.39
C MET A 313 -8.49 -8.38 -6.12
N TYR A 314 -7.44 -8.84 -5.44
CA TYR A 314 -6.37 -9.62 -6.06
C TYR A 314 -6.34 -11.09 -5.62
N ASN A 315 -5.77 -11.97 -6.45
CA ASN A 315 -5.42 -13.33 -6.01
C ASN A 315 -4.42 -13.30 -4.86
N TYR A 316 -3.51 -12.33 -4.89
CA TYR A 316 -2.61 -12.04 -3.77
C TYR A 316 -3.39 -11.86 -2.46
N ASP A 317 -4.40 -11.00 -2.43
CA ASP A 317 -5.20 -10.75 -1.22
C ASP A 317 -5.92 -12.03 -0.74
N ARG A 318 -6.50 -12.78 -1.69
CA ARG A 318 -7.19 -14.05 -1.41
C ARG A 318 -6.24 -15.08 -0.80
N ASN A 319 -5.07 -15.25 -1.39
CA ASN A 319 -4.10 -16.24 -0.93
C ASN A 319 -3.42 -15.79 0.35
N LEU A 320 -3.15 -14.49 0.53
CA LEU A 320 -2.64 -13.94 1.79
C LEU A 320 -3.62 -14.17 2.94
N TYR A 321 -4.92 -13.94 2.71
CA TYR A 321 -5.98 -14.27 3.65
C TYR A 321 -5.99 -15.76 4.01
N LYS A 322 -5.97 -16.65 3.01
CA LYS A 322 -5.94 -18.12 3.23
C LYS A 322 -4.71 -18.55 4.01
N VAL A 323 -3.54 -18.01 3.67
CA VAL A 323 -2.28 -18.32 4.35
C VAL A 323 -2.37 -17.91 5.82
N HIS A 324 -2.81 -16.69 6.13
CA HIS A 324 -2.98 -16.25 7.51
C HIS A 324 -3.99 -17.13 8.26
N ASN A 325 -5.13 -17.44 7.63
CA ASN A 325 -6.13 -18.32 8.24
C ASN A 325 -5.56 -19.70 8.56
N ASN A 326 -4.95 -20.37 7.58
CA ASN A 326 -4.40 -21.70 7.76
C ASN A 326 -3.32 -21.74 8.85
N ILE A 327 -2.42 -20.76 8.87
CA ILE A 327 -1.37 -20.69 9.90
C ILE A 327 -2.00 -20.47 11.28
N ASN A 328 -3.01 -19.60 11.40
CA ASN A 328 -3.71 -19.40 12.67
C ASN A 328 -4.40 -20.68 13.16
N GLU A 329 -5.05 -21.45 12.28
CA GLU A 329 -5.65 -22.73 12.65
C GLU A 329 -4.59 -23.75 13.12
N ILE A 330 -3.46 -23.85 12.42
CA ILE A 330 -2.35 -24.72 12.84
C ILE A 330 -1.80 -24.28 14.20
N ILE A 331 -1.61 -22.98 14.41
CA ILE A 331 -1.16 -22.42 15.68
C ILE A 331 -2.15 -22.74 16.80
N ARG A 332 -3.45 -22.60 16.58
CA ARG A 332 -4.48 -22.96 17.58
C ARG A 332 -4.44 -24.45 17.92
N TYR A 333 -4.29 -25.30 16.92
CA TYR A 333 -4.11 -26.72 17.14
C TYR A 333 -2.86 -27.01 17.99
N MET A 334 -1.73 -26.37 17.67
CA MET A 334 -0.47 -26.50 18.41
C MET A 334 -0.52 -25.93 19.84
N SER A 335 -1.36 -24.92 20.09
CA SER A 335 -1.49 -24.28 21.41
C SER A 335 -2.38 -25.05 22.39
N LEU A 336 -3.02 -26.14 21.94
CA LEU A 336 -4.01 -26.91 22.70
C LEU A 336 -5.19 -26.06 23.21
N GLN A 337 -5.41 -24.86 22.65
CA GLN A 337 -6.61 -24.09 22.92
C GLN A 337 -7.80 -24.82 22.32
N LYS A 338 -8.61 -25.47 23.17
CA LYS A 338 -9.91 -26.01 22.77
C LYS A 338 -10.85 -24.85 22.42
N ASP A 339 -11.58 -24.98 21.32
CA ASP A 339 -12.61 -24.06 20.81
C ASP A 339 -13.80 -23.89 21.78
N PHE A 340 -13.61 -23.28 22.96
CA PHE A 340 -14.70 -23.08 23.90
C PHE A 340 -15.50 -21.77 23.69
N ASP A 341 -14.96 -20.77 22.98
CA ASP A 341 -15.57 -19.42 23.01
C ASP A 341 -16.20 -18.93 21.69
N ARG A 342 -16.10 -19.67 20.58
CA ARG A 342 -16.57 -19.15 19.27
C ARG A 342 -18.01 -19.47 18.90
N LEU A 343 -18.60 -20.52 19.48
CA LEU A 343 -19.97 -20.93 19.15
C LEU A 343 -21.05 -20.09 19.85
N HIS A 344 -20.68 -19.24 20.82
CA HIS A 344 -21.64 -18.43 21.60
C HIS A 344 -21.64 -16.93 21.26
N MET A 345 -20.84 -16.45 20.29
CA MET A 345 -20.82 -15.03 19.90
C MET A 345 -21.66 -14.69 18.65
N TYR A 346 -22.37 -15.65 18.05
CA TYR A 346 -23.18 -15.40 16.83
C TYR A 346 -24.69 -15.30 17.06
N ASP A 347 -25.13 -15.15 18.31
CA ASP A 347 -26.46 -14.59 18.63
C ASP A 347 -26.41 -13.05 18.55
N ILE A 348 -25.99 -12.51 17.40
CA ILE A 348 -26.03 -11.08 17.04
C ILE A 348 -27.25 -10.80 16.18
#